data_AF-A0A9P8WGS5-F1
#
_entry.id   AF-A0A9P8WGS5-F1
#
_cell.length_a   1.000
_cell.length_b   1.000
_cell.length_c   1.000
_cell.angle_alpha   90.00
_cell.angle_beta   90.00
_cell.angle_gamma   90.00
#
_symmetry.space_group_name_H-M   'P 1'
#
loop_
_entity.id
_entity.type
_entity.pdbx_description
1 polymer ?
#
loop_
_entity_poly.entity_id
_entity_poly.type
_entity_poly.pdbx_seq_one_letter_code
_entity_poly.pdbx_strand_id
1 'polypeptide(L)'
;MSLDIRAIERLKLERRHPSCRDRSTSNPNRAPSPCIDRPIRQSRGSIHTVAMPTPESASFKAQKPTVPPTFNGVDFDDTKAFKAAEDALIREQWVGAMMTRLVGEELGKCYVREGVNHLENCGHLRERYLQLLKTNKIKGTKFLQQNYVDQQEHDMDLQAKVHTSDKVTKLNQHRFAS
;
A
#
# COMPACT_ATOMS: atom_id res chain seq x y z
N MET A 1 -2.10 69.75 -13.38
CA MET A 1 -1.23 69.33 -12.26
C MET A 1 -0.79 67.90 -12.54
N SER A 2 0.34 67.74 -13.23
CA SER A 2 0.88 66.44 -13.63
C SER A 2 1.59 65.83 -12.42
N LEU A 3 1.08 64.71 -11.91
CA LEU A 3 1.70 63.99 -10.82
C LEU A 3 2.78 63.05 -11.39
N ASP A 4 4.03 63.33 -11.02
CA ASP A 4 5.24 62.63 -11.44
C ASP A 4 5.23 61.14 -11.07
N ILE A 5 5.13 60.29 -12.10
CA ILE A 5 5.18 58.82 -12.01
C ILE A 5 6.54 58.31 -11.46
N ARG A 6 7.56 59.16 -11.39
CA ARG A 6 8.90 58.84 -10.86
C ARG A 6 8.98 58.72 -9.33
N ALA A 7 7.94 59.08 -8.58
CA ALA A 7 7.93 58.94 -7.12
C ALA A 7 7.57 57.52 -6.63
N ILE A 8 6.87 56.71 -7.44
CA ILE A 8 6.42 55.36 -7.06
C ILE A 8 7.54 54.32 -7.23
N GLU A 9 8.54 54.60 -8.07
CA GLU A 9 9.64 53.67 -8.38
C GLU A 9 10.79 53.68 -7.34
N ARG A 10 10.83 54.65 -6.42
CA ARG A 10 11.86 54.74 -5.36
C ARG A 10 11.52 54.04 -4.04
N LEU A 11 10.29 53.52 -3.86
CA LEU A 11 9.90 52.76 -2.66
C LEU A 11 10.08 51.24 -2.79
N LYS A 12 10.74 50.76 -3.85
CA LYS A 12 11.04 49.34 -4.10
C LYS A 12 12.52 48.97 -3.94
N LEU A 13 13.30 49.77 -3.20
CA LEU A 13 14.71 49.48 -2.92
C LEU A 13 15.03 49.15 -1.46
N GLU A 14 14.02 48.89 -0.62
CA GLU A 14 14.26 48.51 0.79
C GLU A 14 13.25 47.43 1.24
N ARG A 15 13.34 46.24 0.66
CA ARG A 15 12.82 45.01 1.30
C ARG A 15 13.88 43.92 1.22
N ARG A 16 14.87 44.02 2.09
CA ARG A 16 15.72 42.88 2.46
C ARG A 16 14.83 41.85 3.13
N HIS A 17 14.61 40.71 2.47
CA HIS A 17 14.04 39.53 3.13
C HIS A 17 15.07 38.97 4.13
N PRO A 18 14.70 38.74 5.40
CA PRO A 18 15.58 38.09 6.35
C PRO A 18 15.40 36.57 6.22
N SER A 19 16.31 35.89 5.52
CA SER A 19 16.44 34.43 5.67
C SER A 19 17.77 33.91 5.14
N CYS A 20 18.86 34.31 5.79
CA CYS A 20 20.06 33.49 5.86
C CYS A 20 20.35 33.28 7.34
N ARG A 21 19.75 32.22 7.91
CA ARG A 21 20.16 31.74 9.24
C ARG A 21 21.38 30.87 9.01
N ASP A 22 22.53 31.37 9.44
CA ASP A 22 23.80 30.65 9.42
C ASP A 22 23.66 29.28 10.07
N ARG A 23 23.84 28.21 9.29
CA ARG A 23 24.12 26.88 9.83
C ARG A 23 25.64 26.72 9.80
N SER A 24 26.27 26.92 10.95
CA SER A 24 27.67 26.62 11.19
C SER A 24 27.97 25.16 10.85
N THR A 25 28.59 24.90 9.70
CA THR A 25 29.16 23.59 9.37
C THR A 25 30.62 23.55 9.79
N SER A 26 30.93 22.68 10.74
CA SER A 26 32.22 22.48 11.41
C SER A 26 33.28 21.76 10.55
N ASN A 27 33.53 22.20 9.31
CA ASN A 27 34.60 21.62 8.50
C ASN A 27 35.48 22.71 7.85
N PRO A 28 36.72 22.90 8.32
CA PRO A 28 37.60 23.98 7.88
C PRO A 28 38.21 23.79 6.47
N ASN A 29 37.97 22.65 5.79
CA ASN A 29 38.60 22.34 4.50
C ASN A 29 37.66 22.45 3.28
N ARG A 30 36.49 23.09 3.39
CA ARG A 30 35.58 23.27 2.26
C ARG A 30 35.48 24.75 1.87
N ALA A 31 35.95 25.08 0.67
CA ALA A 31 35.81 26.42 0.11
C ALA A 31 34.30 26.79 0.00
N PRO A 32 33.90 28.03 0.36
CA PRO A 32 32.53 28.48 0.18
C PRO A 32 32.19 28.52 -1.31
N SER A 33 31.06 27.90 -1.68
CA SER A 33 30.59 27.92 -3.06
C SER A 33 30.07 29.31 -3.43
N PRO A 34 30.42 29.86 -4.61
CA PRO A 34 29.90 31.15 -5.03
C PRO A 34 28.40 31.04 -5.31
N CYS A 35 27.65 32.03 -4.84
CA CYS A 35 26.25 32.21 -5.19
C CYS A 35 26.16 32.53 -6.69
N ILE A 36 25.79 31.55 -7.51
CA ILE A 36 25.47 31.80 -8.91
C ILE A 36 24.07 32.41 -8.93
N ASP A 37 23.99 33.71 -9.20
CA ASP A 37 22.73 34.40 -9.51
C ASP A 37 22.14 33.81 -10.80
N ARG A 38 21.27 32.81 -10.66
CA ARG A 38 20.42 32.38 -11.76
C ARG A 38 19.33 33.44 -11.97
N PRO A 39 19.16 33.98 -13.18
CA PRO A 39 18.02 34.85 -13.45
C PRO A 39 16.73 34.10 -13.17
N ILE A 40 15.82 34.75 -12.44
CA ILE A 40 14.47 34.25 -12.18
C ILE A 40 13.79 34.09 -13.54
N ARG A 41 13.73 32.84 -14.03
CA ARG A 41 12.83 32.49 -15.14
C ARG A 41 11.43 32.77 -14.62
N GLN A 42 10.81 33.87 -15.08
CA GLN A 42 9.38 34.10 -14.93
C GLN A 42 8.66 32.98 -15.69
N SER A 43 8.52 31.83 -15.05
CA SER A 43 7.51 30.85 -15.42
C SER A 43 6.18 31.56 -15.22
N ARG A 44 5.58 32.01 -16.31
CA ARG A 44 4.13 32.27 -16.36
C ARG A 44 3.48 31.09 -15.64
N GLY A 45 2.82 31.38 -14.52
CA GLY A 45 2.13 30.39 -13.71
C GLY A 45 1.05 29.74 -14.55
N SER A 46 1.38 28.61 -15.16
CA SER A 46 0.40 27.58 -15.43
C SER A 46 0.10 26.98 -14.07
N ILE A 47 -1.09 27.27 -13.54
CA ILE A 47 -1.66 26.48 -12.46
C ILE A 47 -1.83 25.08 -13.05
N HIS A 48 -0.80 24.25 -12.94
CA HIS A 48 -0.92 22.84 -13.20
C HIS A 48 -1.80 22.28 -12.09
N THR A 49 -3.09 22.18 -12.38
CA THR A 49 -3.94 21.19 -11.76
C THR A 49 -3.18 19.87 -11.82
N VAL A 50 -2.66 19.38 -10.70
CA VAL A 50 -2.10 18.02 -10.60
C VAL A 50 -3.29 17.07 -10.69
N ALA A 51 -3.80 16.93 -11.91
CA ALA A 51 -4.80 15.94 -12.25
C ALA A 51 -4.06 14.60 -12.28
N MET A 52 -4.22 13.79 -11.24
CA MET A 52 -4.15 12.35 -11.44
C MET A 52 -5.33 12.03 -12.37
N PRO A 53 -5.07 11.72 -13.65
CA PRO A 53 -4.76 10.33 -13.98
C PRO A 53 -3.76 10.21 -15.14
N THR A 54 -2.54 9.75 -14.85
CA THR A 54 -1.84 8.93 -15.84
C THR A 54 -2.60 7.60 -15.93
N PRO A 55 -3.04 7.16 -17.13
CA PRO A 55 -3.66 5.85 -17.27
C PRO A 55 -2.69 4.77 -16.80
N GLU A 56 -3.19 3.79 -16.04
CA GLU A 56 -2.37 2.64 -15.59
C GLU A 56 -1.60 2.06 -16.80
N SER A 57 -0.28 1.95 -16.69
CA SER A 57 0.57 1.42 -17.74
C SER A 57 0.17 -0.03 -18.05
N ALA A 58 0.27 -0.46 -19.32
CA ALA A 58 -0.06 -1.83 -19.72
C ALA A 58 0.70 -2.89 -18.90
N SER A 59 1.91 -2.55 -18.45
CA SER A 59 2.72 -3.36 -17.55
C SER A 59 2.07 -3.61 -16.18
N PHE A 60 1.33 -2.64 -15.62
CA PHE A 60 0.69 -2.79 -14.31
C PHE A 60 -0.54 -3.70 -14.37
N LYS A 61 -1.31 -3.62 -15.46
CA LYS A 61 -2.46 -4.50 -15.69
C LYS A 61 -2.04 -5.96 -15.87
N ALA A 62 -0.88 -6.20 -16.50
CA ALA A 62 -0.33 -7.54 -16.67
C ALA A 62 0.18 -8.15 -15.36
N GLN A 63 0.54 -7.34 -14.36
CA GLN A 63 1.06 -7.82 -13.07
C GLN A 63 -0.02 -8.10 -12.02
N LYS A 64 -1.27 -7.67 -12.24
CA LYS A 64 -2.36 -7.96 -11.30
C LYS A 64 -2.68 -9.45 -11.32
N PRO A 65 -2.86 -10.09 -10.16
CA PRO A 65 -3.28 -11.49 -10.11
C PRO A 65 -4.70 -11.64 -10.67
N THR A 66 -4.88 -12.57 -11.61
CA THR A 66 -6.17 -12.85 -12.27
C THR A 66 -7.05 -13.82 -11.46
N VAL A 67 -6.47 -14.56 -10.51
CA VAL A 67 -7.16 -15.62 -9.76
C VAL A 67 -7.86 -15.04 -8.51
N PRO A 68 -9.13 -15.37 -8.25
CA PRO A 68 -9.82 -14.95 -7.04
C PRO A 68 -9.13 -15.50 -5.77
N PRO A 69 -9.22 -14.82 -4.62
CA PRO A 69 -8.56 -15.21 -3.37
C PRO A 69 -9.34 -16.32 -2.63
N THR A 70 -9.65 -17.40 -3.34
CA THR A 70 -10.39 -18.57 -2.84
C THR A 70 -9.74 -19.84 -3.35
N PHE A 71 -9.81 -20.91 -2.55
CA PHE A 71 -9.32 -22.22 -2.98
C PHE A 71 -10.38 -22.99 -3.81
N ASN A 72 -11.64 -22.58 -3.72
CA ASN A 72 -12.78 -23.30 -4.29
C ASN A 72 -12.71 -23.32 -5.83
N GLY A 73 -12.71 -24.51 -6.42
CA GLY A 73 -12.67 -24.72 -7.87
C GLY A 73 -11.27 -24.73 -8.51
N VAL A 74 -10.21 -24.73 -7.70
CA VAL A 74 -8.83 -24.92 -8.19
C VAL A 74 -8.48 -26.41 -8.16
N ASP A 75 -7.95 -26.93 -9.27
CA ASP A 75 -7.40 -28.28 -9.30
C ASP A 75 -6.11 -28.36 -8.49
N PHE A 76 -6.08 -29.22 -7.46
CA PHE A 76 -4.93 -29.43 -6.59
C PHE A 76 -3.77 -30.16 -7.29
N ASP A 77 -4.04 -30.95 -8.33
CA ASP A 77 -3.00 -31.64 -9.11
C ASP A 77 -2.22 -30.65 -10.01
N ASP A 78 -2.84 -29.52 -10.37
CA ASP A 78 -2.22 -28.45 -11.16
C ASP A 78 -1.39 -27.48 -10.30
N THR A 79 -0.09 -27.77 -10.19
CA THR A 79 0.87 -26.97 -9.39
C THR A 79 0.85 -25.46 -9.68
N LYS A 80 0.62 -25.04 -10.92
CA LYS A 80 0.59 -23.62 -11.31
C LYS A 80 -0.67 -22.92 -10.80
N ALA A 81 -1.83 -23.54 -10.96
CA ALA A 81 -3.10 -22.98 -10.51
C ALA A 81 -3.17 -22.93 -8.98
N PHE A 82 -2.72 -24.00 -8.32
CA PHE A 82 -2.61 -24.08 -6.88
C PHE A 82 -1.74 -22.95 -6.29
N LYS A 83 -0.55 -22.73 -6.87
CA LYS A 83 0.37 -21.67 -6.39
C LYS A 83 -0.17 -20.27 -6.65
N ALA A 84 -0.86 -20.07 -7.77
CA ALA A 84 -1.50 -18.79 -8.05
C ALA A 84 -2.60 -18.46 -7.02
N ALA A 85 -3.39 -19.46 -6.61
CA ALA A 85 -4.41 -19.29 -5.56
C ALA A 85 -3.78 -19.07 -4.16
N GLU A 86 -2.70 -19.78 -3.84
CA GLU A 86 -1.94 -19.60 -2.61
C GLU A 86 -1.43 -18.16 -2.49
N ASP A 87 -0.81 -17.65 -3.55
CA ASP A 87 -0.30 -16.30 -3.61
C ASP A 87 -1.42 -15.25 -3.53
N ALA A 88 -2.56 -15.48 -4.18
CA ALA A 88 -3.71 -14.56 -4.14
C ALA A 88 -4.23 -14.41 -2.69
N LEU A 89 -4.39 -15.52 -1.97
CA LEU A 89 -4.84 -15.50 -0.57
C LEU A 89 -3.83 -14.78 0.35
N ILE A 90 -2.53 -15.07 0.20
CA ILE A 90 -1.49 -14.41 0.99
C ILE A 90 -1.50 -12.91 0.74
N ARG A 91 -1.62 -12.47 -0.53
CA ARG A 91 -1.69 -11.04 -0.86
C ARG A 91 -2.83 -10.34 -0.15
N GLU A 92 -4.04 -10.91 -0.13
CA GLU A 92 -5.17 -10.31 0.59
C GLU A 92 -4.95 -10.23 2.10
N GLN A 93 -4.30 -11.23 2.70
CA GLN A 93 -3.91 -11.16 4.12
C GLN A 93 -2.93 -10.00 4.37
N TRP A 94 -1.96 -9.79 3.47
CA TRP A 94 -1.03 -8.66 3.55
C TRP A 94 -1.71 -7.31 3.30
N VAL A 95 -2.70 -7.23 2.41
CA VAL A 95 -3.53 -6.02 2.23
C VAL A 95 -4.22 -5.68 3.54
N GLY A 96 -4.87 -6.66 4.19
CA GLY A 96 -5.49 -6.47 5.50
C GLY A 96 -4.49 -6.01 6.58
N ALA A 97 -3.27 -6.57 6.58
CA ALA A 97 -2.20 -6.13 7.48
C ALA A 97 -1.76 -4.68 7.18
N MET A 98 -1.67 -4.31 5.91
CA MET A 98 -1.28 -2.95 5.49
C MET A 98 -2.35 -1.91 5.86
N MET A 99 -3.63 -2.27 5.75
CA MET A 99 -4.73 -1.42 6.25
C MET A 99 -4.56 -1.12 7.75
N THR A 100 -4.21 -2.13 8.54
CA THR A 100 -3.94 -1.95 9.98
C THR A 100 -2.75 -1.04 10.24
N ARG A 101 -1.69 -1.12 9.42
CA ARG A 101 -0.53 -0.22 9.52
C ARG A 101 -0.91 1.23 9.24
N LEU A 102 -1.69 1.49 8.18
CA LEU A 102 -2.15 2.84 7.83
C LEU A 102 -2.96 3.48 8.97
N VAL A 103 -3.87 2.73 9.58
CA VAL A 103 -4.64 3.21 10.73
C VAL A 103 -3.74 3.44 11.95
N GLY A 104 -2.73 2.58 12.17
CA GLY A 104 -1.75 2.76 13.24
C GLY A 104 -0.91 4.03 13.07
N GLU A 105 -0.47 4.35 11.86
CA GLU A 105 0.27 5.58 11.56
C GLU A 105 -0.59 6.83 11.78
N GLU A 106 -1.85 6.81 11.34
CA GLU A 106 -2.76 7.94 11.55
C GLU A 106 -3.12 8.12 13.03
N LEU A 107 -3.31 7.02 13.76
CA LEU A 107 -3.49 7.05 15.20
C LEU A 107 -2.27 7.67 15.90
N GLY A 108 -1.06 7.30 15.51
CA GLY A 108 0.18 7.90 16.01
C GLY A 108 0.25 9.41 15.77
N LYS A 109 -0.15 9.88 14.59
CA LYS A 109 -0.24 11.32 14.28
C LYS A 109 -1.30 12.02 15.14
N CYS A 110 -2.44 11.39 15.39
CA CYS A 110 -3.48 11.95 16.25
C CYS A 110 -2.97 12.17 17.68
N TYR A 111 -2.27 11.18 18.26
CA TYR A 111 -1.66 11.32 19.58
C TYR A 111 -0.68 12.50 19.66
N VAL A 112 0.15 12.70 18.63
CA VAL A 112 1.12 13.81 18.58
C VAL A 112 0.43 15.16 18.37
N ARG A 113 -0.64 15.22 17.56
CA ARG A 113 -1.37 16.46 17.26
C ARG A 113 -2.22 16.95 18.45
N GLU A 114 -2.95 16.06 19.10
CA GLU A 114 -3.92 16.41 20.16
C GLU A 114 -3.28 16.55 21.54
N GLY A 115 -2.14 15.89 21.78
CA GLY A 115 -1.47 15.90 23.08
C GLY A 115 -2.37 15.37 24.19
N VAL A 116 -2.59 16.17 25.23
CA VAL A 116 -3.38 15.77 26.41
C VAL A 116 -4.84 15.41 26.05
N ASN A 117 -5.38 15.92 24.94
CA ASN A 117 -6.77 15.68 24.53
C ASN A 117 -6.98 14.44 23.64
N HIS A 118 -6.01 13.55 23.54
CA HIS A 118 -6.09 12.39 22.66
C HIS A 118 -7.20 11.38 23.04
N LEU A 119 -7.70 11.41 24.29
CA LEU A 119 -8.69 10.45 24.79
C LEU A 119 -10.07 10.65 24.14
N GLU A 120 -10.50 11.90 24.02
CA GLU A 120 -11.78 12.28 23.40
C GLU A 120 -11.67 12.24 21.87
N ASN A 121 -10.59 12.84 21.33
CA ASN A 121 -10.49 13.08 19.88
C ASN A 121 -10.00 11.85 19.09
N CYS A 122 -9.10 11.02 19.64
CA CYS A 122 -8.51 9.87 18.93
C CYS A 122 -9.23 8.52 19.19
N GLY A 123 -10.32 8.50 19.96
CA GLY A 123 -11.03 7.27 20.35
C GLY A 123 -11.52 6.43 19.16
N HIS A 124 -12.06 7.07 18.13
CA HIS A 124 -12.57 6.39 16.93
C HIS A 124 -11.47 5.66 16.14
N LEU A 125 -10.27 6.25 16.01
CA LEU A 125 -9.11 5.62 15.37
C LEU A 125 -8.62 4.42 16.18
N ARG A 126 -8.59 4.55 17.51
CA ARG A 126 -8.21 3.46 18.43
C ARG A 126 -9.16 2.28 18.28
N GLU A 127 -10.46 2.50 18.30
CA GLU A 127 -11.46 1.44 18.17
C GLU A 127 -11.38 0.74 16.81
N ARG A 128 -11.24 1.51 15.73
CA ARG A 128 -11.04 0.96 14.39
C ARG A 128 -9.76 0.13 14.31
N TYR A 129 -8.67 0.59 14.90
CA TYR A 129 -7.41 -0.14 14.97
C TYR A 129 -7.57 -1.48 15.70
N LEU A 130 -8.25 -1.50 16.84
CA LEU A 130 -8.52 -2.71 17.61
C LEU A 130 -9.43 -3.69 16.85
N GLN A 131 -10.43 -3.18 16.14
CA GLN A 131 -11.31 -3.99 15.30
C GLN A 131 -10.50 -4.67 14.18
N LEU A 132 -9.65 -3.91 13.48
CA LEU A 132 -8.81 -4.43 12.40
C LEU A 132 -7.76 -5.44 12.92
N LEU A 133 -7.19 -5.21 14.11
CA LEU A 133 -6.28 -6.17 14.75
C LEU A 133 -6.94 -7.51 15.05
N LYS A 134 -8.24 -7.54 15.32
CA LYS A 134 -8.99 -8.76 15.57
C LYS A 134 -9.25 -9.54 14.27
N THR A 135 -9.61 -8.84 13.19
CA THR A 135 -10.04 -9.46 11.93
C THR A 135 -8.87 -9.80 11.01
N ASN A 136 -7.90 -8.91 10.85
CA ASN A 136 -6.91 -8.93 9.77
C ASN A 136 -5.59 -9.60 10.17
N LYS A 137 -5.65 -10.68 10.94
CA LYS A 137 -4.45 -11.44 11.31
C LYS A 137 -3.98 -12.31 10.15
N ILE A 138 -2.69 -12.29 9.88
CA ILE A 138 -2.07 -13.18 8.89
C ILE A 138 -2.06 -14.60 9.47
N LYS A 139 -2.84 -15.51 8.87
CA LYS A 139 -2.96 -16.92 9.31
C LYS A 139 -2.18 -17.88 8.39
N GLY A 140 -1.72 -17.39 7.24
CA GLY A 140 -1.12 -18.22 6.19
C GLY A 140 -2.15 -19.03 5.43
N THR A 141 -1.66 -19.87 4.52
CA THR A 141 -2.45 -20.74 3.63
C THR A 141 -2.63 -22.14 4.20
N LYS A 142 -1.68 -22.60 5.00
CA LYS A 142 -1.65 -23.95 5.57
C LYS A 142 -2.84 -24.24 6.50
N PHE A 143 -3.25 -23.26 7.31
CA PHE A 143 -4.42 -23.44 8.18
C PHE A 143 -5.66 -23.74 7.36
N LEU A 144 -5.85 -23.01 6.26
CA LEU A 144 -6.93 -23.23 5.31
C LEU A 144 -6.79 -24.62 4.67
N GLN A 145 -5.64 -24.93 4.05
CA GLN A 145 -5.36 -26.25 3.44
C GLN A 145 -5.59 -27.46 4.36
N GLN A 146 -5.30 -27.33 5.66
CA GLN A 146 -5.42 -28.41 6.63
C GLN A 146 -6.81 -28.52 7.27
N ASN A 147 -7.63 -27.46 7.21
CA ASN A 147 -8.94 -27.41 7.88
C ASN A 147 -10.13 -27.30 6.91
N TYR A 148 -9.90 -27.39 5.59
CA TYR A 148 -10.97 -27.49 4.60
C TYR A 148 -11.45 -28.93 4.46
N VAL A 149 -12.39 -29.29 5.30
CA VAL A 149 -13.46 -30.19 4.90
C VAL A 149 -14.72 -29.64 5.55
N ASP A 150 -15.39 -28.68 4.92
CA ASP A 150 -16.81 -28.52 5.20
C ASP A 150 -17.50 -29.82 4.75
N GLN A 151 -18.39 -30.39 5.55
CA GLN A 151 -19.03 -31.68 5.25
C GLN A 151 -19.66 -31.70 3.85
N GLN A 152 -20.20 -30.56 3.41
CA GLN A 152 -20.77 -30.39 2.07
C GLN A 152 -19.71 -30.45 0.95
N GLU A 153 -18.51 -29.89 1.17
CA GLU A 153 -17.42 -29.97 0.18
C GLU A 153 -16.79 -31.38 0.18
N HIS A 154 -16.71 -32.06 1.34
CA HIS A 154 -16.33 -33.47 1.43
C HIS A 154 -17.20 -34.37 0.56
N ASP A 155 -18.52 -34.18 0.68
CA ASP A 155 -19.51 -35.03 0.05
C ASP A 155 -19.53 -34.79 -1.47
N MET A 156 -19.31 -33.54 -1.91
CA MET A 156 -19.16 -33.19 -3.33
C MET A 156 -17.84 -33.71 -3.91
N ASP A 157 -16.74 -33.68 -3.16
CA ASP A 157 -15.42 -34.18 -3.58
C ASP A 157 -15.38 -35.71 -3.67
N LEU A 158 -16.05 -36.41 -2.73
CA LEU A 158 -16.30 -37.86 -2.79
C LEU A 158 -17.16 -38.24 -4.02
N GLN A 159 -18.15 -37.41 -4.35
CA GLN A 159 -18.99 -37.61 -5.55
C GLN A 159 -18.21 -37.34 -6.84
N ALA A 160 -17.31 -36.35 -6.85
CA ALA A 160 -16.48 -36.00 -7.99
C ALA A 160 -15.27 -36.93 -8.19
N LYS A 161 -14.91 -37.76 -7.20
CA LYS A 161 -13.76 -38.69 -7.22
C LYS A 161 -12.43 -37.98 -7.54
N VAL A 162 -12.28 -36.75 -7.07
CA VAL A 162 -11.09 -35.91 -7.27
C VAL A 162 -10.15 -35.93 -6.06
N HIS A 163 -10.54 -36.63 -4.98
CA HIS A 163 -9.72 -36.70 -3.78
C HIS A 163 -8.48 -37.60 -3.98
N THR A 164 -7.37 -37.24 -3.35
CA THR A 164 -6.08 -37.95 -3.46
C THR A 164 -6.16 -39.44 -3.07
N SER A 165 -7.08 -39.80 -2.16
CA SER A 165 -7.37 -41.19 -1.77
C SER A 165 -7.93 -42.03 -2.93
N ASP A 166 -8.68 -41.43 -3.86
CA ASP A 166 -9.30 -42.14 -4.99
C ASP A 166 -8.27 -42.50 -6.07
N LYS A 167 -7.23 -41.67 -6.25
CA LYS A 167 -6.10 -41.93 -7.15
C LYS A 167 -5.31 -43.15 -6.69
N VAL A 168 -5.08 -43.30 -5.38
CA VAL A 168 -4.44 -44.47 -4.78
C VAL A 168 -5.30 -45.72 -4.95
N THR A 169 -6.61 -45.60 -4.74
CA THR A 169 -7.57 -46.72 -4.90
C THR A 169 -7.67 -47.18 -6.36
N LYS A 170 -7.70 -46.25 -7.32
CA LYS A 170 -7.70 -46.54 -8.77
C LYS A 170 -6.39 -47.19 -9.23
N LEU A 171 -5.25 -46.68 -8.77
CA LEU A 171 -3.94 -47.29 -9.03
C LEU A 171 -3.87 -48.72 -8.46
N ASN A 172 -4.46 -48.96 -7.28
CA ASN A 172 -4.52 -50.29 -6.67
C ASN A 172 -5.53 -51.22 -7.36
N GLN A 173 -6.66 -50.73 -7.87
CA GLN A 173 -7.61 -51.53 -8.65
C GLN A 173 -6.97 -52.15 -9.89
N HIS A 174 -6.12 -51.41 -10.60
CA HIS A 174 -5.35 -51.96 -11.73
C HIS A 174 -4.25 -52.95 -11.31
N ARG A 175 -3.88 -52.96 -10.03
CA ARG A 175 -2.78 -53.77 -9.49
C ARG A 175 -3.26 -55.08 -8.85
N PHE A 176 -4.53 -55.18 -8.46
CA PHE A 176 -5.13 -56.35 -7.81
C PHE A 176 -6.24 -57.03 -8.65
N ALA A 177 -6.46 -56.62 -9.90
CA ALA A 177 -7.44 -57.22 -10.81
C ALA A 177 -6.87 -58.40 -11.65
N SER A 178 -6.06 -59.27 -11.03
CA SER A 178 -5.61 -60.56 -11.59
C SER A 178 -6.28 -61.72 -10.88
#